data_AF-A0A218KRC4-F1
#
_entry.id   AF-A0A218KRC4-F1
#
_cell.length_a   1.000
_cell.length_b   1.000
_cell.length_c   1.000
_cell.angle_alpha   90.00
_cell.angle_beta   90.00
_cell.angle_gamma   90.00
#
_symmetry.space_group_name_H-M   'P 1'
#
loop_
_entity.id
_entity.type
_entity.pdbx_description
1 polymer ?
#
loop_
_entity_poly.entity_id
_entity_poly.type
_entity_poly.pdbx_seq_one_letter_code
_entity_poly.pdbx_strand_id
1 'polypeptide(L)'
;MVQGQERLSVNVSFEGEFAQYLTDMAKIQNRTIEEVVKDLVEEEIEVSKLSEDDDEMDEGEIALAELSLKRDVPGAKRIKYENIKWR
;
A
#
# COMPACT_ATOMS: atom_id res chain seq x y z
N MET A 1 10.67 1.45 36.66
CA MET A 1 10.27 0.19 36.00
C MET A 1 10.96 0.18 34.65
N VAL A 2 12.02 -0.59 34.48
CA VAL A 2 12.71 -0.73 33.19
C VAL A 2 12.00 -1.87 32.49
N GLN A 3 11.08 -1.55 31.58
CA GLN A 3 10.59 -2.52 30.60
C GLN A 3 11.76 -2.82 29.68
N GLY A 4 12.58 -3.81 30.04
CA GLY A 4 13.52 -4.40 29.11
C GLY A 4 12.70 -4.97 27.97
N GLN A 5 12.88 -4.45 26.76
CA GLN A 5 12.31 -5.07 25.57
C GLN A 5 12.85 -6.50 25.51
N GLU A 6 11.98 -7.47 25.77
CA GLU A 6 12.31 -8.88 25.66
C GLU A 6 12.58 -9.16 24.18
N ARG A 7 13.86 -9.24 23.81
CA ARG A 7 14.27 -9.54 22.45
C ARG A 7 13.98 -11.01 22.17
N LEU A 8 12.82 -11.27 21.57
CA LEU A 8 12.47 -12.59 21.03
C LEU A 8 13.51 -12.96 19.96
N SER A 9 14.39 -13.89 20.32
CA SER A 9 15.39 -14.43 19.41
C SER A 9 14.75 -15.57 18.63
N VAL A 10 14.30 -15.28 17.41
CA VAL A 10 13.66 -16.26 16.54
C VAL A 10 14.71 -16.86 15.61
N ASN A 11 14.75 -18.18 15.51
CA ASN A 11 15.59 -18.87 14.51
C ASN A 11 14.73 -19.14 13.27
N VAL A 12 15.19 -18.68 12.12
CA VAL A 12 14.51 -18.88 10.84
C VAL A 12 15.52 -19.48 9.87
N SER A 13 15.09 -20.52 9.15
CA SER A 13 15.92 -21.21 8.16
C SER A 13 15.26 -21.07 6.79
N PHE A 14 16.07 -20.71 5.79
CA PHE A 14 15.64 -20.59 4.40
C PHE A 14 16.42 -21.60 3.56
N GLU A 15 15.76 -22.24 2.60
CA GLU A 15 16.36 -23.27 1.76
C GLU A 15 16.11 -22.98 0.26
N GLY A 16 16.90 -23.63 -0.59
CA GLY A 16 16.74 -23.59 -2.05
C GLY A 16 17.05 -22.22 -2.66
N GLU A 17 16.28 -21.86 -3.70
CA GLU A 17 16.48 -20.64 -4.49
C GLU A 17 16.39 -19.37 -3.63
N PHE A 18 15.50 -19.35 -2.64
CA PHE A 18 15.30 -18.19 -1.79
C PHE A 18 16.51 -17.91 -0.87
N ALA A 19 17.16 -18.96 -0.36
CA ALA A 19 18.39 -18.81 0.41
C ALA A 19 19.53 -18.23 -0.46
N GLN A 20 19.59 -18.65 -1.72
CA GLN A 20 20.57 -18.14 -2.67
C GLN A 20 20.30 -16.68 -3.01
N TYR A 21 19.03 -16.31 -3.24
CA TYR A 21 18.60 -14.94 -3.44
C TYR A 21 18.99 -14.01 -2.29
N LEU A 22 18.67 -14.40 -1.04
CA LEU A 22 19.05 -13.62 0.15
C LEU A 22 20.57 -13.47 0.27
N THR A 23 21.32 -14.53 -0.05
CA THR A 23 22.78 -14.50 -0.04
C THR A 23 23.34 -13.53 -1.08
N ASP A 24 22.80 -13.53 -2.29
CA ASP A 24 23.28 -12.65 -3.35
C ASP A 24 22.87 -11.20 -3.13
N MET A 25 21.67 -10.96 -2.59
CA MET A 25 21.24 -9.63 -2.19
C MET A 25 22.11 -9.05 -1.06
N ALA A 26 22.43 -9.85 -0.06
CA ALA A 26 23.35 -9.46 1.03
C ALA A 26 24.73 -9.07 0.48
N LYS A 27 25.26 -9.80 -0.49
CA LYS A 27 26.53 -9.45 -1.17
C LYS A 27 26.42 -8.14 -1.96
N ILE A 28 25.36 -7.97 -2.75
CA ILE A 28 25.17 -6.77 -3.59
C ILE A 28 25.07 -5.51 -2.74
N GLN A 29 24.33 -5.60 -1.63
CA GLN A 29 24.12 -4.47 -0.73
C GLN A 29 25.23 -4.32 0.31
N ASN A 30 26.20 -5.25 0.35
CA ASN A 30 27.26 -5.31 1.35
C ASN A 30 26.71 -5.26 2.79
N ARG A 31 25.63 -6.00 3.02
CA ARG A 31 24.91 -6.12 4.30
C ARG A 31 24.87 -7.57 4.77
N THR A 32 24.45 -7.79 6.00
CA THR A 32 24.20 -9.15 6.48
C THR A 32 22.85 -9.68 5.99
N ILE A 33 22.70 -11.00 5.92
CA ILE A 33 21.41 -11.64 5.56
C ILE A 33 20.32 -11.22 6.56
N GLU A 34 20.66 -11.06 7.84
CA GLU A 34 19.73 -10.60 8.88
C GLU A 34 19.15 -9.21 8.56
N GLU A 35 20.01 -8.25 8.18
CA GLU A 35 19.56 -6.90 7.81
C GLU A 35 18.67 -6.90 6.57
N VAL A 36 19.01 -7.72 5.57
CA VAL A 36 18.20 -7.86 4.36
C VAL A 36 16.82 -8.45 4.68
N VAL A 37 16.77 -9.48 5.53
CA VAL A 37 15.50 -10.08 5.96
C VAL A 37 14.68 -9.10 6.80
N LYS A 38 15.34 -8.30 7.65
CA LYS A 38 14.68 -7.26 8.44
C LYS A 38 14.02 -6.20 7.56
N ASP A 39 14.74 -5.67 6.57
CA ASP A 39 14.18 -4.69 5.62
C ASP A 39 13.01 -5.28 4.82
N LEU A 40 13.11 -6.51 4.33
CA LEU A 40 12.03 -7.18 3.60
C LEU A 40 10.76 -7.34 4.44
N VAL A 41 10.92 -7.72 5.72
CA VAL A 41 9.80 -7.89 6.63
C VAL A 41 9.19 -6.54 7.02
N GLU A 42 10.00 -5.51 7.23
CA GLU A 42 9.49 -4.15 7.48
C GLU A 42 8.72 -3.61 6.27
N GLU A 43 9.24 -3.78 5.05
CA GLU A 43 8.55 -3.35 3.82
C GLU A 43 7.19 -4.06 3.66
N GLU A 44 7.11 -5.37 3.87
CA GLU A 44 5.85 -6.13 3.79
C GLU A 44 4.83 -5.67 4.86
N ILE A 45 5.29 -5.33 6.07
CA ILE A 45 4.42 -4.81 7.13
C ILE A 45 3.92 -3.41 6.77
N GLU A 46 4.75 -2.55 6.20
CA GLU A 46 4.35 -1.20 5.77
C GLU A 46 3.34 -1.26 4.61
N VAL A 47 3.57 -2.14 3.62
CA VAL A 47 2.64 -2.36 2.51
C VAL A 47 1.31 -2.93 3.01
N SER A 48 1.34 -3.88 3.95
CA SER A 48 0.12 -4.45 4.54
C SER A 48 -0.71 -3.38 5.25
N LYS A 49 -0.06 -2.48 6.01
CA LYS A 49 -0.76 -1.36 6.67
C LYS A 49 -1.39 -0.39 5.67
N LEU A 50 -0.70 -0.07 4.59
CA LEU A 50 -1.25 0.78 3.52
C LEU A 50 -2.50 0.18 2.86
N SER A 51 -2.64 -1.15 2.83
CA SER A 51 -3.86 -1.80 2.34
C SER A 51 -4.99 -1.89 3.36
N GLU A 52 -4.70 -1.75 4.65
CA GLU A 52 -5.71 -1.68 5.72
C GLU A 52 -6.29 -0.27 5.88
N ASP A 53 -5.55 0.78 5.50
CA ASP A 53 -6.02 2.18 5.48
C ASP A 53 -6.77 2.57 4.17
N ASP A 54 -6.85 1.69 3.17
CA ASP A 54 -7.57 1.90 1.88
C ASP A 54 -9.10 1.62 1.98
N ASP A 55 -9.61 1.33 3.20
CA ASP A 55 -11.04 1.33 3.50
C ASP A 55 -11.57 2.73 3.89
N GLU A 56 -10.73 3.77 3.90
CA GLU A 56 -11.18 5.16 4.02
C GLU A 56 -11.42 5.73 2.62
N MET A 57 -12.62 5.49 2.09
CA MET A 57 -13.12 6.07 0.84
C MET A 57 -12.80 7.58 0.81
N ASP A 58 -11.89 7.98 -0.08
CA ASP A 58 -11.41 9.36 -0.22
C ASP A 58 -12.59 10.34 -0.25
N GLU A 59 -12.57 11.37 0.60
CA GLU A 59 -13.67 12.36 0.70
C GLU A 59 -14.02 12.96 -0.67
N GLY A 60 -13.06 12.99 -1.61
CA GLY A 60 -13.24 13.38 -3.00
C GLY A 60 -14.19 12.48 -3.80
N GLU A 61 -14.14 11.17 -3.61
CA GLU A 61 -15.02 10.22 -4.32
C GLU A 61 -16.46 10.27 -3.78
N ILE A 62 -16.64 10.45 -2.47
CA ILE A 62 -17.94 10.66 -1.83
C ILE A 62 -18.61 11.92 -2.39
N ALA A 63 -17.85 13.02 -2.52
CA ALA A 63 -18.34 14.28 -3.07
C ALA A 63 -18.80 14.16 -4.53
N LEU A 64 -18.06 13.42 -5.37
CA LEU A 64 -18.42 13.18 -6.77
C LEU A 64 -19.66 12.28 -6.91
N ALA A 65 -19.81 11.29 -6.05
CA ALA A 65 -20.98 10.43 -6.00
C ALA A 65 -22.23 11.22 -5.58
N GLU A 66 -22.14 12.06 -4.54
CA GLU A 66 -23.23 12.95 -4.11
C GLU A 66 -23.65 13.94 -5.21
N LEU A 67 -22.69 14.54 -5.92
CA LEU A 67 -22.97 15.46 -7.04
C LEU A 67 -23.68 14.73 -8.19
N SER A 68 -23.30 13.49 -8.48
CA SER A 68 -23.93 12.68 -9.52
C SER A 68 -25.38 12.32 -9.17
N LEU A 69 -25.65 12.02 -7.90
CA LEU A 69 -27.01 11.74 -7.42
C LEU A 69 -27.91 12.98 -7.49
N LYS A 70 -27.39 14.15 -7.12
CA LYS A 70 -28.12 15.44 -7.19
C LYS A 70 -28.35 15.92 -8.63
N ARG A 71 -27.55 15.47 -9.60
CA ARG A 71 -27.67 15.84 -11.02
C ARG A 71 -28.77 15.07 -11.76
N ASP A 72 -29.06 13.83 -11.35
CA ASP A 72 -30.08 12.98 -11.99
C ASP A 72 -31.49 13.20 -11.41
N VAL A 73 -31.91 14.48 -11.37
CA VAL A 73 -33.29 14.82 -11.01
C VAL A 73 -34.21 14.69 -12.22
N PRO A 74 -35.46 14.21 -12.05
CA PRO A 74 -36.44 14.18 -13.13
C PRO A 74 -36.67 15.59 -13.67
N GLY A 75 -36.29 15.83 -14.93
CA GLY A 75 -36.36 17.16 -15.57
C GLY A 75 -35.00 17.81 -15.85
N ALA A 76 -33.89 17.21 -15.39
CA ALA A 76 -32.55 17.68 -15.72
C ALA A 76 -32.28 17.60 -17.23
N LYS A 77 -31.82 18.69 -17.82
CA LYS A 77 -31.48 18.76 -19.25
C LYS A 77 -30.15 18.04 -19.49
N ARG A 78 -30.20 16.90 -20.20
CA ARG A 78 -28.98 16.21 -20.64
C ARG A 78 -28.29 17.02 -21.72
N ILE A 79 -27.14 17.60 -21.40
CA ILE A 79 -26.28 18.28 -22.37
C ILE A 79 -25.27 17.26 -22.88
N LYS A 80 -25.27 17.00 -24.20
CA LYS A 80 -24.25 16.17 -24.85
C LYS A 80 -22.96 16.98 -25.02
N TYR A 81 -21.82 16.30 -24.89
CA TYR A 81 -20.48 16.89 -25.06
C TYR A 81 -20.35 17.67 -26.39
N GLU A 82 -20.95 17.15 -27.47
CA GLU A 82 -20.94 17.75 -28.82
C GLU A 82 -21.64 19.12 -28.90
N ASN A 83 -22.47 19.48 -27.91
CA ASN A 83 -23.15 20.77 -27.85
C ASN A 83 -22.37 21.83 -27.06
N ILE A 84 -21.21 21.49 -26.51
CA ILE A 84 -20.36 22.42 -25.75
C ILE A 84 -19.35 23.04 -26.73
N LYS A 85 -19.48 24.34 -27.00
CA LYS A 85 -18.44 25.08 -27.74
C LYS A 85 -17.31 25.43 -26.78
N TRP A 86 -16.27 24.62 -26.78
CA TRP A 86 -15.00 24.93 -26.13
C TRP A 86 -14.35 26.10 -26.87
N ARG A 87 -13.92 27.12 -26.12
CA ARG A 87 -13.41 28.39 -26.65
C ARG A 87 -11.98 28.60 -26.22
#